data_AF-E3KWL7-F1
#
_entry.id   AF-E3KWL7-F1
#
_cell.length_a   1.000
_cell.length_b   1.000
_cell.length_c   1.000
_cell.angle_alpha   90.00
_cell.angle_beta   90.00
_cell.angle_gamma   90.00
#
_symmetry.space_group_name_H-M   'P 1'
#
loop_
_entity.id
_entity.type
_entity.pdbx_description
1 polymer ?
#
loop_
_entity_poly.entity_id
_entity_poly.type
_entity_poly.pdbx_seq_one_letter_code
_entity_poly.pdbx_strand_id
1 'polypeptide(L)'
;MEENLGPEAIQALASSIPFVLFQDVLDQHKRACQDRYYRQALKRESEKARYVDTSSKVNSLKQMVARDLGFKVTVQHPRLWYLLDTEVGRPMQNLGTPPTPRWDAQGQLGLSDKSLLLIFFFCLLLALLFFVIFAN
;
A
#
# COMPACT_ATOMS: atom_id res chain seq x y z
N MET A 1 -34.28 -14.17 -40.03
CA MET A 1 -34.69 -15.21 -39.08
C MET A 1 -33.99 -14.87 -37.78
N GLU A 2 -34.60 -14.01 -36.96
CA GLU A 2 -34.03 -13.62 -35.66
C GLU A 2 -34.38 -14.70 -34.64
N GLU A 3 -33.35 -15.39 -34.17
CA GLU A 3 -33.45 -16.35 -33.08
C GLU A 3 -33.63 -15.56 -31.78
N ASN A 4 -34.88 -15.24 -31.44
CA ASN A 4 -35.21 -14.58 -30.17
C ASN A 4 -34.93 -15.56 -29.02
N LEU A 5 -33.77 -15.40 -28.37
CA LEU A 5 -33.48 -16.07 -27.10
C LEU A 5 -34.53 -15.59 -26.08
N GLY A 6 -35.39 -16.52 -25.65
CA GLY A 6 -36.44 -16.25 -24.68
C GLY A 6 -35.87 -15.72 -23.35
N PRO A 7 -36.68 -14.99 -22.57
CA PRO A 7 -36.25 -14.36 -21.32
C PRO A 7 -35.69 -15.36 -20.29
N GLU A 8 -36.08 -16.63 -20.38
CA GLU A 8 -35.53 -17.70 -19.52
C GLU A 8 -34.07 -18.06 -19.85
N ALA A 9 -33.65 -18.00 -21.11
CA ALA A 9 -32.26 -18.29 -21.50
C ALA A 9 -31.30 -17.18 -21.02
N ILE A 10 -31.77 -15.92 -21.05
CA ILE A 10 -31.04 -14.75 -20.54
C ILE A 10 -30.95 -14.82 -19.01
N GLN A 11 -32.00 -15.27 -18.32
CA GLN A 11 -32.03 -15.42 -16.86
C GLN A 11 -31.20 -16.62 -16.36
N ALA A 12 -31.12 -17.70 -17.14
CA ALA A 12 -30.23 -18.84 -16.88
C ALA A 12 -28.74 -18.46 -17.06
N LEU A 13 -28.41 -17.63 -18.04
CA LEU A 13 -27.06 -17.08 -18.23
C LEU A 13 -26.67 -16.08 -17.13
N ALA A 14 -27.61 -15.23 -16.68
CA ALA A 14 -27.34 -14.20 -15.68
C ALA A 14 -27.23 -14.75 -14.23
N SER A 15 -27.89 -15.85 -13.91
CA SER A 15 -27.91 -16.42 -12.55
C SER A 15 -26.82 -17.46 -12.28
N SER A 16 -26.25 -18.09 -13.32
CA SER A 16 -25.31 -19.20 -13.16
C SER A 16 -23.83 -18.79 -13.29
N ILE A 17 -23.50 -17.84 -14.18
CA ILE A 17 -22.12 -17.55 -14.55
C ILE A 17 -21.28 -16.94 -13.39
N PRO A 18 -21.75 -15.90 -12.64
CA PRO A 18 -20.94 -15.33 -11.58
C PRO A 18 -20.85 -16.22 -10.33
N PHE A 19 -21.89 -17.03 -10.06
CA PHE A 19 -21.91 -17.92 -8.90
C PHE A 19 -21.03 -19.16 -9.11
N VAL A 20 -21.06 -19.77 -10.29
CA VAL A 20 -20.22 -20.93 -10.64
C VAL A 20 -18.74 -20.52 -10.70
N LEU A 21 -18.42 -19.38 -11.31
CA LEU A 21 -17.04 -18.87 -11.37
C LEU A 21 -16.48 -18.57 -9.97
N PHE A 22 -17.32 -18.04 -9.06
CA PHE A 22 -16.92 -17.81 -7.68
C PHE A 22 -16.65 -19.13 -6.93
N GLN A 23 -17.47 -20.15 -7.16
CA GLN A 23 -17.28 -21.47 -6.58
C GLN A 23 -15.97 -22.10 -7.06
N ASP A 24 -15.66 -22.03 -8.35
CA ASP A 24 -14.41 -22.54 -8.93
C ASP A 24 -13.18 -21.83 -8.37
N VAL A 25 -13.25 -20.51 -8.20
CA VAL A 25 -12.18 -19.72 -7.57
C VAL A 25 -11.99 -20.12 -6.11
N LEU A 26 -13.07 -20.38 -5.37
CA LEU A 26 -12.99 -20.86 -3.98
C LEU A 26 -12.36 -22.25 -3.89
N ASP A 27 -12.72 -23.16 -4.79
CA ASP A 27 -12.17 -24.51 -4.83
C ASP A 27 -10.70 -24.52 -5.26
N GLN A 28 -10.32 -23.65 -6.20
CA GLN A 28 -8.92 -23.44 -6.58
C GLN A 28 -8.12 -22.86 -5.41
N HIS A 29 -8.66 -21.87 -4.70
CA HIS A 29 -8.04 -21.31 -3.49
C HIS A 29 -7.86 -22.38 -2.41
N LYS A 30 -8.86 -23.24 -2.19
CA LYS A 30 -8.80 -24.34 -1.21
C LYS A 30 -7.72 -25.36 -1.56
N ARG A 31 -7.56 -25.68 -2.85
CA ARG A 31 -6.47 -26.53 -3.35
C ARG A 31 -5.10 -25.85 -3.19
N ALA A 32 -4.99 -24.58 -3.55
CA ALA A 32 -3.76 -23.81 -3.40
C ALA A 32 -3.34 -23.67 -1.92
N CYS A 33 -4.28 -23.59 -0.98
CA CYS A 33 -4.00 -23.58 0.46
C CYS A 33 -3.31 -24.84 1.01
N GLN A 34 -3.29 -25.95 0.26
CA GLN A 34 -2.51 -27.14 0.61
C GLN A 34 -1.01 -26.94 0.35
N ASP A 35 -0.64 -26.04 -0.56
CA ASP A 35 0.76 -25.70 -0.81
C ASP A 35 1.33 -24.83 0.31
N ARG A 36 2.51 -25.22 0.79
CA ARG A 36 3.25 -24.52 1.86
C ARG A 36 3.63 -23.11 1.43
N TYR A 37 4.08 -22.93 0.19
CA TYR A 37 4.54 -21.62 -0.30
C TYR A 37 3.37 -20.66 -0.46
N TYR A 38 2.28 -21.12 -1.07
CA TYR A 38 1.05 -20.35 -1.15
C TYR A 38 0.53 -19.93 0.22
N ARG A 39 0.50 -20.84 1.20
CA ARG A 39 0.06 -20.52 2.57
C ARG A 39 0.96 -19.50 3.26
N GLN A 40 2.27 -19.58 3.05
CA GLN A 40 3.23 -18.65 3.61
C GLN A 40 3.12 -17.26 2.96
N ALA A 41 2.90 -17.20 1.64
CA ALA A 41 2.59 -15.96 0.93
C ALA A 41 1.27 -15.36 1.46
N LEU A 42 0.23 -16.18 1.63
CA LEU A 42 -1.05 -15.73 2.18
C LEU A 42 -0.91 -15.18 3.59
N LYS A 43 -0.06 -15.81 4.42
CA LYS A 43 0.24 -15.32 5.77
C LYS A 43 0.97 -13.97 5.73
N ARG A 44 1.97 -13.81 4.86
CA ARG A 44 2.66 -12.52 4.67
C ARG A 44 1.71 -11.43 4.18
N GLU A 45 0.85 -11.74 3.22
CA GLU A 45 -0.17 -10.81 2.73
C GLU A 45 -1.23 -10.51 3.79
N SER A 46 -1.60 -11.48 4.63
CA SER A 46 -2.50 -11.30 5.77
C SER A 46 -1.88 -10.43 6.87
N GLU A 47 -0.58 -10.57 7.11
CA GLU A 47 0.17 -9.72 8.04
C GLU A 47 0.29 -8.29 7.52
N LYS A 48 0.48 -8.10 6.20
CA LYS A 48 0.31 -6.78 5.56
C LYS A 48 -1.13 -6.29 5.66
N ALA A 49 -2.10 -7.21 5.60
CA ALA A 49 -3.52 -6.93 5.73
C ALA A 49 -3.99 -6.64 7.16
N ARG A 50 -3.08 -6.64 8.14
CA ARG A 50 -3.29 -6.12 9.51
C ARG A 50 -3.37 -4.58 9.49
N TYR A 51 -4.13 -4.02 8.54
CA TYR A 51 -4.36 -2.60 8.26
C TYR A 51 -5.18 -1.87 9.33
N VAL A 52 -5.36 -2.47 10.50
CA VAL A 52 -6.13 -1.84 11.57
C VAL A 52 -5.48 -2.20 12.88
N ASP A 53 -4.80 -1.21 13.44
CA ASP A 53 -4.23 -1.30 14.77
C ASP A 53 -5.35 -1.44 15.84
N THR A 54 -4.97 -1.87 17.05
CA THR A 54 -5.92 -2.06 18.15
C THR A 54 -6.60 -0.76 18.58
N SER A 55 -5.87 0.36 18.60
CA SER A 55 -6.39 1.71 18.90
C SER A 55 -7.49 2.12 17.92
N SER A 56 -7.27 1.94 16.62
CA SER A 56 -8.25 2.23 15.56
C SER A 56 -9.55 1.45 15.72
N LYS A 57 -9.47 0.18 16.14
CA LYS A 57 -10.66 -0.63 16.47
C LYS A 57 -11.39 -0.10 17.71
N VAL A 58 -10.64 0.22 18.76
CA VAL A 58 -11.19 0.74 20.02
C VAL A 58 -11.86 2.11 19.80
N ASN A 59 -11.26 2.99 19.00
CA ASN A 59 -11.81 4.32 18.71
C ASN A 59 -13.09 4.22 17.88
N SER A 60 -13.13 3.34 16.88
CA SER A 60 -14.35 3.04 16.14
C SER A 60 -15.46 2.50 17.07
N LEU A 61 -15.11 1.58 17.98
CA LEU A 61 -16.06 1.04 18.95
C LEU A 61 -16.60 2.12 19.90
N LYS A 62 -15.75 3.00 20.42
CA LYS A 62 -16.16 4.14 21.26
C LYS A 62 -17.16 5.04 20.54
N GLN A 63 -16.96 5.29 19.24
CA GLN A 63 -17.91 6.09 18.46
C GLN A 63 -19.25 5.38 18.23
N MET A 64 -19.25 4.07 18.00
CA MET A 64 -20.52 3.32 17.91
C MET A 64 -21.29 3.39 19.23
N VAL A 65 -20.61 3.14 20.36
CA VAL A 65 -21.23 3.23 21.70
C VAL A 65 -21.74 4.64 21.98
N ALA A 66 -20.96 5.68 21.65
CA ALA A 66 -21.39 7.06 21.83
C ALA A 66 -22.62 7.40 20.96
N ARG A 67 -22.69 6.88 19.73
CA ARG A 67 -23.89 7.03 18.88
C ARG A 67 -25.11 6.38 19.52
N ASP A 68 -24.96 5.16 20.03
CA ASP A 68 -26.06 4.42 20.67
C ASP A 68 -26.56 5.11 21.94
N LEU A 69 -25.67 5.84 22.63
CA LEU A 69 -26.01 6.70 23.77
C LEU A 69 -26.61 8.07 23.37
N GLY A 70 -26.84 8.31 22.07
CA GLY A 70 -27.47 9.53 21.55
C GLY A 70 -26.52 10.70 21.31
N PHE A 71 -25.20 10.51 21.43
CA PHE A 71 -24.24 11.56 21.08
C PHE A 71 -24.13 11.70 19.56
N LYS A 72 -23.96 12.95 19.10
CA LYS A 72 -23.74 13.25 17.68
C LYS A 72 -22.30 12.93 17.30
N VAL A 73 -22.08 11.73 16.77
CA VAL A 73 -20.78 11.24 16.29
C VAL A 73 -20.88 10.69 14.88
N THR A 74 -19.85 10.96 14.07
CA THR A 74 -19.67 10.36 12.75
C THR A 74 -18.96 9.03 12.95
N VAL A 75 -19.69 7.92 12.93
CA VAL A 75 -19.11 6.58 13.09
C VAL A 75 -18.10 6.34 11.96
N GLN A 76 -16.82 6.27 12.31
CA GLN A 76 -15.77 5.93 11.37
C GLN A 76 -15.41 4.45 11.45
N HIS A 77 -15.27 3.83 10.27
CA HIS A 77 -14.76 2.47 10.17
C HIS A 77 -13.32 2.40 10.73
N PRO A 78 -12.89 1.31 11.39
CA PRO A 78 -11.55 1.21 11.96
C PRO A 78 -10.42 1.46 10.94
N ARG A 79 -10.65 1.10 9.67
CA ARG A 79 -9.71 1.38 8.58
C ARG A 79 -9.53 2.87 8.30
N LEU A 80 -10.57 3.68 8.49
CA LEU A 80 -10.48 5.14 8.34
C LEU A 80 -9.72 5.76 9.51
N TRP A 81 -9.97 5.29 10.74
CA TRP A 81 -9.16 5.67 11.90
C TRP A 81 -7.69 5.38 11.69
N TYR A 82 -7.35 4.18 11.19
CA TYR A 82 -5.96 3.81 10.92
C TYR A 82 -5.32 4.71 9.87
N LEU A 83 -6.03 5.03 8.78
CA LEU A 83 -5.52 5.93 7.74
C LEU A 83 -5.37 7.36 8.25
N LEU A 84 -6.27 7.83 9.09
CA LEU A 84 -6.16 9.15 9.70
C LEU A 84 -5.01 9.25 10.70
N ASP A 85 -4.61 8.15 11.35
CA ASP A 85 -3.53 8.17 12.34
C ASP A 85 -2.15 7.92 11.71
N THR A 86 -2.10 7.21 10.57
CA THR A 86 -0.84 6.80 9.94
C THR A 86 -0.39 7.71 8.79
N GLU A 87 0.92 7.74 8.56
CA GLU A 87 1.49 8.57 7.47
C GLU A 87 0.99 8.18 6.08
N VAL A 88 0.54 6.92 5.91
CA VAL A 88 -0.03 6.40 4.67
C VAL A 88 -1.33 7.13 4.29
N GLY A 89 -2.10 7.64 5.26
CA GLY A 89 -3.30 8.42 5.00
C GLY A 89 -3.11 9.94 5.03
N ARG A 90 -1.86 10.46 5.07
CA ARG A 90 -1.61 11.90 4.86
C ARG A 90 -2.26 12.45 3.58
N PRO A 91 -2.34 11.71 2.45
CA PRO A 91 -3.09 12.19 1.29
C PRO A 91 -4.59 12.43 1.58
N MET A 92 -5.20 11.63 2.47
CA MET A 92 -6.59 11.82 2.90
C MET A 92 -6.73 13.03 3.84
N GLN A 93 -5.77 13.24 4.73
CA GLN A 93 -5.74 14.43 5.59
C GLN A 93 -5.58 15.73 4.78
N ASN A 94 -4.80 15.67 3.70
CA ASN A 94 -4.53 16.82 2.85
C ASN A 94 -5.58 17.04 1.76
N LEU A 95 -6.70 16.30 1.75
CA LEU A 95 -7.76 16.40 0.73
C LEU A 95 -7.24 16.27 -0.71
N GLY A 96 -6.22 15.45 -0.92
CA GLY A 96 -5.56 15.31 -2.23
C GLY A 96 -4.48 16.34 -2.53
N THR A 97 -4.19 17.26 -1.60
CA THR A 97 -3.06 18.19 -1.72
C THR A 97 -1.75 17.43 -1.44
N PRO A 98 -0.79 17.39 -2.37
CA PRO A 98 0.51 16.79 -2.09
C PRO A 98 1.16 17.52 -0.92
N PRO A 99 1.87 16.81 -0.02
CA PRO A 99 2.57 17.46 1.08
C PRO A 99 3.55 18.50 0.52
N THR A 100 3.63 19.67 1.16
CA THR A 100 4.63 20.68 0.80
C THR A 100 6.01 20.04 0.87
N PRO A 101 6.79 20.05 -0.24
CA PRO A 101 8.13 19.49 -0.20
C PRO A 101 8.93 20.21 0.88
N ARG A 102 9.65 19.43 1.69
CA ARG A 102 10.57 20.02 2.67
C ARG A 102 11.65 20.79 1.91
N TRP A 103 12.22 21.80 2.56
CA TRP A 103 13.22 22.69 1.94
C TRP A 103 14.50 21.92 1.51
N ASP A 104 14.75 20.77 2.11
CA ASP A 104 15.84 19.83 1.77
C ASP A 104 15.50 18.85 0.64
N ALA A 105 14.23 18.77 0.21
CA ALA A 105 13.78 17.87 -0.86
C ALA A 105 14.04 18.43 -2.27
N GLN A 106 14.36 19.72 -2.40
CA GLN A 106 14.78 20.33 -3.66
C GLN A 106 16.26 20.03 -3.90
N GLY A 107 16.55 18.93 -4.59
CA GLY A 107 17.87 18.70 -5.18
C GLY A 107 18.85 17.89 -4.35
N GLN A 108 18.40 16.87 -3.62
CA GLN A 108 19.28 15.74 -3.28
C GLN A 108 19.59 14.96 -4.56
N LEU A 109 20.51 15.50 -5.38
CA LEU A 109 21.33 14.67 -6.23
C LEU A 109 21.98 13.67 -5.28
N GLY A 110 21.58 12.40 -5.39
CA GLY A 110 22.01 11.32 -4.51
C GLY A 110 23.50 11.04 -4.64
N LEU A 111 24.33 11.97 -4.17
CA LEU A 111 25.72 11.73 -3.86
C LEU A 111 25.73 10.92 -2.58
N SER A 112 25.53 9.60 -2.74
CA SER A 112 25.82 8.62 -1.69
C SER A 112 27.20 8.92 -1.11
N ASP A 113 27.42 8.70 0.19
CA ASP A 113 28.71 8.92 0.86
C ASP A 113 29.91 8.30 0.11
N LYS A 114 29.65 7.22 -0.64
CA LYS A 114 30.63 6.56 -1.53
C LYS A 114 31.11 7.45 -2.69
N SER A 115 30.22 8.28 -3.23
CA SER A 115 30.51 9.22 -4.31
C SER A 115 31.38 10.39 -3.82
N LEU A 116 31.13 10.89 -2.59
CA LEU A 116 31.98 11.90 -1.96
C LEU A 116 33.38 11.38 -1.66
N LEU A 117 33.49 10.12 -1.18
CA LEU A 117 34.78 9.46 -0.99
C LEU A 117 35.55 9.29 -2.31
N LEU A 118 34.87 8.89 -3.39
CA LEU A 118 35.49 8.77 -4.72
C LEU A 118 36.02 10.10 -5.24
N ILE A 119 35.24 11.17 -5.11
CA ILE A 119 35.66 12.53 -5.50
C ILE A 119 36.86 12.96 -4.66
N PHE A 120 36.84 12.73 -3.34
CA PHE A 120 37.95 13.05 -2.45
C PHE A 120 39.25 12.32 -2.84
N PHE A 121 39.18 11.01 -3.10
CA PHE A 121 40.33 10.23 -3.56
C PHE A 121 40.85 10.69 -4.93
N PHE A 122 39.96 11.03 -5.86
CA PHE A 122 40.33 11.55 -7.16
C PHE A 122 41.05 12.91 -7.07
N CYS A 123 40.54 13.81 -6.23
CA CYS A 123 41.19 15.10 -5.95
C CYS A 123 42.57 14.92 -5.29
N LEU A 124 42.70 14.00 -4.34
CA LEU A 124 43.97 13.69 -3.67
C LEU A 124 45.01 13.17 -4.68
N LEU A 125 44.60 12.26 -5.58
CA LEU A 125 45.47 11.73 -6.63
C LEU A 125 45.93 12.81 -7.61
N LEU A 126 45.04 13.70 -8.02
CA LEU A 126 45.38 14.85 -8.88
C LEU A 126 46.36 15.80 -8.19
N ALA A 127 46.15 16.09 -6.92
CA ALA A 127 47.05 16.96 -6.15
C ALA A 127 48.45 16.33 -6.01
N LEU A 128 48.54 15.02 -5.74
CA LEU A 128 49.82 14.30 -5.68
C LEU A 128 50.51 14.26 -7.05
N LEU A 129 49.77 14.02 -8.14
CA LEU A 129 50.30 14.07 -9.49
C LEU A 129 50.89 15.45 -9.82
N PHE A 130 50.16 16.51 -9.49
CA PHE A 130 50.63 17.88 -9.66
C PHE A 130 51.91 18.12 -8.85
N PHE A 131 51.96 17.68 -7.60
CA PHE A 131 53.15 17.79 -6.78
C PHE A 131 54.35 17.05 -7.38
N VAL A 132 54.17 15.85 -7.92
CA VAL A 132 55.23 15.06 -8.56
C VAL A 132 55.72 15.72 -9.87
N ILE A 133 54.83 16.35 -10.63
CA ILE A 133 55.18 17.03 -11.88
C ILE A 133 55.94 18.34 -11.62
N PHE A 134 55.60 19.07 -10.55
CA PHE A 134 56.19 20.37 -10.26
C PHE A 134 57.31 20.35 -9.21
N ALA A 135 57.47 19.25 -8.46
CA ALA A 135 58.57 19.06 -7.50
C ALA A 135 59.76 18.26 -8.07
N ASN A 136 59.75 17.97 -9.38
CA ASN A 136 60.83 17.35 -10.14
C ASN A 136 61.28 18.32 -11.25
#